data_AF-A0A3D1UML2-F1
#
_entry.id   AF-A0A3D1UML2-F1
#
_cell.length_a   1.000
_cell.length_b   1.000
_cell.length_c   1.000
_cell.angle_alpha   90.00
_cell.angle_beta   90.00
_cell.angle_gamma   90.00
#
_symmetry.space_group_name_H-M   'P 1'
#
loop_
_entity.id
_entity.type
_entity.pdbx_description
1 polymer ?
#
loop_
_entity_poly.entity_id
_entity_poly.type
_entity_poly.pdbx_seq_one_letter_code
_entity_poly.pdbx_strand_id
1 'polypeptide(L)'
;MAENQTVAVYLWKNRNSGTIIKKRKNGRLIVCWVCPCCRPRVIASKITNKSNGTERWDLRAYQGDRVGLPGGRWRIRDVGESHHNNSDASCSGTIYNSGTIDRNGKLTGLPAEFVSGYNYNGYMELQQGCVRENGSIEWPCPNG
;
A
#
# COMPACT_ATOMS: atom_id res chain seq x y z
N MET A 1 -2.76 -40.04 -5.05
CA MET A 1 -3.09 -39.25 -6.26
C MET A 1 -3.04 -37.79 -5.85
N ALA A 2 -2.01 -37.06 -6.25
CA ALA A 2 -1.89 -35.64 -5.94
C ALA A 2 -2.51 -34.87 -7.11
N GLU A 3 -3.60 -34.14 -6.85
CA GLU A 3 -4.24 -33.29 -7.84
C GLU A 3 -3.26 -32.19 -8.28
N ASN A 4 -2.87 -32.26 -9.54
CA ASN A 4 -2.00 -31.28 -10.18
C ASN A 4 -2.83 -30.01 -10.42
N GLN A 5 -2.86 -29.11 -9.43
CA GLN A 5 -3.50 -27.80 -9.56
C GLN A 5 -2.86 -27.05 -10.73
N THR A 6 -3.60 -26.90 -11.83
CA THR A 6 -3.23 -26.08 -12.97
C THR A 6 -3.20 -24.61 -12.53
N VAL A 7 -2.02 -24.14 -12.16
CA VAL A 7 -1.78 -22.71 -11.86
C VAL A 7 -1.94 -21.95 -13.18
N ALA A 8 -3.03 -21.18 -13.30
CA ALA A 8 -3.23 -20.29 -14.44
C ALA A 8 -2.06 -19.29 -14.53
N VAL A 9 -1.37 -19.28 -15.67
CA VAL A 9 -0.22 -18.40 -15.93
C VAL A 9 -0.70 -17.13 -16.65
N TYR A 10 -0.64 -15.98 -15.98
CA TYR A 10 -1.03 -14.69 -16.55
C TYR A 10 0.19 -13.96 -17.13
N LEU A 11 0.17 -13.69 -18.44
CA LEU A 11 1.17 -12.88 -19.15
C LEU A 11 0.64 -11.46 -19.32
N TRP A 12 1.42 -10.45 -18.91
CA TRP A 12 1.00 -9.06 -18.98
C TRP A 12 1.47 -8.42 -20.28
N LYS A 13 0.54 -7.79 -21.00
CA LYS A 13 0.81 -6.97 -22.18
C LYS A 13 0.79 -5.51 -21.75
N ASN A 14 1.88 -4.79 -22.00
CA ASN A 14 1.91 -3.35 -21.86
C ASN A 14 0.89 -2.74 -22.84
N ARG A 15 -0.07 -1.96 -22.32
CA ARG A 15 -1.17 -1.39 -23.11
C ARG A 15 -0.70 -0.37 -24.16
N ASN A 16 0.36 0.39 -23.86
CA ASN A 16 0.81 1.51 -24.69
C ASN A 16 1.82 1.06 -25.75
N SER A 17 2.70 0.11 -25.42
CA SER A 17 3.72 -0.39 -26.36
C SER A 17 3.38 -1.74 -26.99
N GLY A 18 2.32 -2.41 -26.54
CA GLY A 18 1.93 -3.74 -27.01
C GLY A 18 2.89 -4.87 -26.63
N THR A 19 3.95 -4.57 -25.88
CA THR A 19 5.01 -5.52 -25.51
C THR A 19 4.58 -6.45 -24.39
N ILE A 20 4.96 -7.73 -24.47
CA ILE A 20 4.75 -8.69 -23.39
C ILE A 20 5.84 -8.48 -22.34
N ILE A 21 5.42 -8.20 -21.11
CA ILE A 21 6.31 -7.95 -19.98
C ILE A 21 6.83 -9.30 -19.50
N LYS A 22 8.03 -9.66 -19.95
CA LYS A 22 8.74 -10.88 -19.56
C LYS A 22 9.85 -10.50 -18.58
N LYS A 23 9.67 -10.84 -17.30
CA LYS A 23 10.74 -10.70 -16.31
C LYS A 23 11.41 -12.06 -16.09
N ARG A 24 12.71 -12.16 -16.36
CA ARG A 24 13.52 -13.37 -16.11
C ARG A 24 14.37 -13.17 -14.86
N LYS A 25 14.33 -14.11 -13.92
CA LYS A 25 15.35 -14.26 -12.85
C LYS A 25 15.84 -15.70 -12.87
N ASN A 26 17.15 -15.90 -13.04
CA ASN A 26 17.80 -17.21 -13.10
C ASN A 26 17.13 -18.20 -14.10
N GLY A 27 16.74 -17.71 -15.28
CA GLY A 27 16.09 -18.52 -16.32
C GLY A 27 14.61 -18.86 -16.07
N ARG A 28 14.02 -18.47 -14.94
CA ARG A 28 12.60 -18.67 -14.62
C ARG A 28 11.77 -17.42 -14.91
N LEU A 29 10.59 -17.62 -15.51
CA LEU A 29 9.59 -16.57 -15.74
C LEU A 29 8.98 -16.15 -14.39
N ILE A 30 9.12 -14.88 -14.03
CA ILE A 30 8.42 -14.33 -12.87
C ILE A 30 7.06 -13.84 -13.34
N VAL A 31 6.01 -14.51 -12.84
CA VAL A 31 4.63 -14.07 -12.95
C VAL A 31 4.47 -12.88 -11.99
N CYS A 32 4.61 -11.66 -12.48
CA CYS A 32 4.03 -10.51 -11.77
C CYS A 32 2.52 -10.74 -11.74
N TRP A 33 1.85 -10.63 -10.60
CA TRP A 33 0.38 -10.70 -10.52
C TRP A 33 -0.29 -9.34 -10.77
N VAL A 34 0.53 -8.32 -11.08
CA VAL A 34 0.13 -6.91 -11.12
C VAL A 34 1.08 -6.19 -12.08
N CYS A 35 0.52 -5.39 -12.97
CA CYS A 35 1.25 -4.51 -13.88
C CYS A 35 2.45 -3.80 -13.21
N PRO A 36 3.61 -3.64 -13.87
CA PRO A 36 4.75 -2.86 -13.37
C PRO A 36 4.46 -1.36 -13.26
N CYS A 37 3.22 -0.93 -13.49
CA CYS A 37 2.72 0.43 -13.29
C CYS A 37 2.26 0.67 -11.84
N CYS A 38 2.73 -0.10 -10.87
CA CYS A 38 2.45 0.22 -9.48
C CYS A 38 3.09 1.56 -9.17
N ARG A 39 2.26 2.58 -8.96
CA ARG A 39 2.66 3.87 -8.41
C ARG A 39 2.29 3.89 -6.93
N PRO A 40 3.25 4.11 -6.02
CA PRO A 40 2.93 4.35 -4.62
C PRO A 40 1.96 5.53 -4.53
N ARG A 41 0.95 5.43 -3.66
CA ARG A 41 0.02 6.55 -3.44
C ARG A 41 -0.51 6.60 -2.02
N VAL A 42 -1.00 7.77 -1.62
CA VAL A 42 -1.84 7.93 -0.44
C VAL A 42 -3.28 7.57 -0.83
N ILE A 43 -3.90 6.65 -0.10
CA ILE A 43 -5.31 6.25 -0.27
C ILE A 43 -6.22 7.22 0.49
N ALA A 44 -5.83 7.57 1.71
CA ALA A 44 -6.57 8.45 2.59
C ALA A 44 -5.65 9.08 3.63
N SER A 45 -6.05 10.22 4.18
CA SER A 45 -5.34 10.91 5.25
C SER A 45 -6.32 11.48 6.27
N LYS A 46 -5.85 11.65 7.51
CA LYS A 46 -6.61 12.27 8.59
C LYS A 46 -5.67 12.84 9.65
N ILE A 47 -6.02 13.97 10.25
CA ILE A 47 -5.36 14.44 11.47
C ILE A 47 -6.06 13.81 12.67
N THR A 48 -5.31 13.16 13.55
CA THR A 48 -5.84 12.60 14.80
C THR A 48 -5.16 13.22 16.01
N ASN A 49 -5.91 13.51 17.08
CA ASN A 49 -5.38 14.06 18.32
C ASN A 49 -6.33 13.75 19.50
N LYS A 50 -5.80 13.14 20.57
CA LYS A 50 -6.58 12.80 21.77
C LYS A 50 -7.02 14.02 22.58
N SER A 51 -6.24 15.10 22.59
CA SER A 51 -6.53 16.28 23.41
C SER A 51 -7.76 17.07 22.95
N ASN A 52 -8.18 16.93 21.68
CA ASN A 52 -9.31 17.65 21.11
C ASN A 52 -10.46 16.72 20.66
N GLY A 53 -10.43 15.44 21.05
CA GLY A 53 -11.48 14.48 20.73
C GLY A 53 -11.49 13.97 19.27
N THR A 54 -10.40 14.17 18.52
CA THR A 54 -10.26 13.70 17.13
C THR A 54 -9.38 12.45 17.01
N GLU A 55 -9.17 11.70 18.09
CA GLU A 55 -8.27 10.56 18.12
C GLU A 55 -8.69 9.40 17.20
N ARG A 56 -9.97 9.34 16.85
CA ARG A 56 -10.54 8.24 16.07
C ARG A 56 -10.52 8.52 14.58
N TRP A 57 -10.03 7.56 13.80
CA TRP A 57 -10.14 7.51 12.36
C TRP A 57 -10.91 6.26 11.92
N ASP A 58 -12.11 6.45 11.37
CA ASP A 58 -12.90 5.38 10.75
C ASP A 58 -12.28 4.98 9.40
N LEU A 59 -11.99 3.69 9.25
CA LEU A 59 -11.35 3.09 8.10
C LEU A 59 -12.27 2.10 7.36
N ARG A 60 -13.52 1.93 7.80
CA ARG A 60 -14.48 0.98 7.19
C ARG A 60 -14.70 1.23 5.71
N ALA A 61 -14.67 2.50 5.29
CA ALA A 61 -14.77 2.89 3.87
C ALA A 61 -13.65 2.30 2.98
N TYR A 62 -12.54 1.85 3.57
CA TYR A 62 -11.36 1.34 2.86
C TYR A 62 -11.17 -0.19 3.01
N GLN A 63 -12.12 -0.89 3.64
CA GLN A 63 -12.06 -2.35 3.85
C GLN A 63 -12.68 -3.17 2.68
N GLY A 64 -13.24 -2.48 1.68
CA GLY A 64 -13.83 -3.11 0.50
C GLY A 64 -12.83 -3.51 -0.59
N ASP A 65 -13.36 -4.10 -1.66
CA ASP A 65 -12.61 -4.42 -2.87
C ASP A 65 -12.26 -3.14 -3.67
N ARG A 66 -11.25 -3.23 -4.53
CA ARG A 66 -10.80 -2.15 -5.45
C ARG A 66 -10.31 -0.87 -4.77
N VAL A 67 -10.04 -0.90 -3.47
CA VAL A 67 -9.48 0.23 -2.73
C VAL A 67 -7.99 0.39 -3.04
N GLY A 68 -7.25 -0.71 -2.99
CA GLY A 68 -5.83 -0.80 -3.30
C GLY A 68 -5.56 -1.44 -4.65
N LEU A 69 -4.31 -1.36 -5.08
CA LEU A 69 -3.80 -2.10 -6.22
C LEU A 69 -3.49 -3.54 -5.77
N PRO A 70 -4.06 -4.55 -6.46
CA PRO A 70 -3.77 -5.94 -6.18
C PRO A 70 -2.26 -6.21 -6.06
N GLY A 71 -1.86 -7.11 -5.16
CA GLY A 71 -0.46 -7.50 -4.94
C GLY A 71 0.47 -6.40 -4.42
N GLY A 72 -0.07 -5.22 -4.10
CA GLY A 72 0.62 -4.17 -3.36
C GLY A 72 0.68 -4.43 -1.86
N ARG A 73 1.23 -3.45 -1.14
CA ARG A 73 1.27 -3.40 0.33
C ARG A 73 0.51 -2.17 0.79
N TRP A 74 -0.08 -2.22 1.98
CA TRP A 74 -0.68 -1.05 2.60
C TRP A 74 -0.06 -0.79 3.97
N ARG A 75 -0.08 0.47 4.41
CA ARG A 75 0.30 0.85 5.78
C ARG A 75 -0.45 2.07 6.28
N ILE A 76 -0.60 2.17 7.60
CA ILE A 76 -1.04 3.36 8.31
C ILE A 76 0.17 3.97 9.00
N ARG A 77 0.42 5.26 8.80
CA ARG A 77 1.54 5.96 9.45
C ARG A 77 1.24 7.41 9.73
N ASP A 78 1.94 7.98 10.69
CA ASP A 78 2.10 9.43 10.80
C ASP A 78 3.18 9.87 9.79
N VAL A 79 2.98 11.01 9.12
CA VAL A 79 3.95 11.57 8.17
C VAL A 79 4.70 12.78 8.74
N GLY A 80 4.26 13.30 9.87
CA GLY A 80 4.75 14.53 10.47
C GLY A 80 4.17 15.79 9.81
N GLU A 81 4.09 16.86 10.59
CA GLU A 81 3.52 18.15 10.16
C GLU A 81 4.24 18.75 8.94
N SER A 82 5.58 18.66 8.91
CA SER A 82 6.38 19.21 7.82
C SER A 82 6.01 18.60 6.47
N HIS A 83 5.85 17.27 6.41
CA HIS A 83 5.45 16.59 5.19
C HIS A 83 3.98 16.88 4.83
N HIS A 84 3.11 16.95 5.83
CA HIS A 84 1.72 17.32 5.62
C HIS A 84 1.56 18.70 4.95
N ASN A 85 2.34 19.68 5.40
CA ASN A 85 2.31 21.05 4.88
C ASN A 85 3.15 21.22 3.59
N ASN A 86 4.10 20.32 3.34
CA ASN A 86 4.96 20.34 2.16
C ASN A 86 5.30 18.90 1.73
N SER A 87 4.69 18.44 0.63
CA SER A 87 4.90 17.09 0.11
C SER A 87 6.33 16.78 -0.31
N ASP A 88 7.15 17.82 -0.56
CA ASP A 88 8.57 17.65 -0.90
C ASP A 88 9.45 17.50 0.36
N ALA A 89 8.91 17.77 1.55
CA ALA A 89 9.63 17.57 2.80
C ALA A 89 9.74 16.08 3.15
N SER A 90 10.80 15.73 3.89
CA SER A 90 11.01 14.36 4.37
C SER A 90 9.87 13.91 5.27
N CYS A 91 9.50 12.63 5.16
CA CYS A 91 8.53 12.02 6.05
C CYS A 91 9.23 11.33 7.22
N SER A 92 9.03 11.82 8.45
CA SER A 92 9.76 11.33 9.65
C SER A 92 8.87 10.54 10.64
N GLY A 93 7.64 10.20 10.25
CA GLY A 93 6.68 9.63 11.20
C GLY A 93 6.63 8.10 11.28
N THR A 94 5.94 7.65 12.33
CA THR A 94 5.86 6.25 12.79
C THR A 94 4.83 5.43 12.01
N ILE A 95 5.14 4.16 11.74
CA ILE A 95 4.21 3.19 11.16
C ILE A 95 3.42 2.50 12.28
N TYR A 96 2.10 2.55 12.20
CA TYR A 96 1.21 1.96 13.22
C TYR A 96 0.63 0.61 12.79
N ASN A 97 0.42 0.41 11.50
CA ASN A 97 -0.11 -0.85 10.98
C ASN A 97 0.30 -1.07 9.52
N SER A 98 0.37 -2.31 9.07
CA SER A 98 0.63 -2.64 7.67
C SER A 98 0.11 -4.01 7.28
N GLY A 99 -0.10 -4.23 5.99
CA GLY A 99 -0.58 -5.51 5.48
C GLY A 99 -0.43 -5.66 3.97
N THR A 100 -1.01 -6.75 3.45
CA THR A 100 -1.05 -7.05 2.01
C THR A 100 -2.35 -6.53 1.37
N ILE A 101 -2.27 -6.19 0.09
CA ILE A 101 -3.45 -5.95 -0.73
C ILE A 101 -3.71 -7.20 -1.57
N ASP A 102 -4.89 -7.80 -1.42
CA ASP A 102 -5.21 -9.06 -2.09
C ASP A 102 -5.50 -8.88 -3.59
N ARG A 103 -5.85 -9.97 -4.27
CA ARG A 103 -6.14 -9.97 -5.73
C ARG A 103 -7.32 -9.07 -6.14
N ASN A 104 -8.24 -8.77 -5.23
CA ASN A 104 -9.41 -7.94 -5.49
C ASN A 104 -9.11 -6.46 -5.19
N GLY A 105 -7.93 -6.12 -4.68
CA GLY A 105 -7.59 -4.77 -4.25
C GLY A 105 -8.04 -4.48 -2.82
N LYS A 106 -8.36 -5.50 -2.01
CA LYS A 106 -8.78 -5.32 -0.62
C LYS A 106 -7.57 -5.27 0.30
N LEU A 107 -7.58 -4.29 1.22
CA LEU A 107 -6.54 -4.12 2.23
C LEU A 107 -6.74 -5.17 3.33
N THR A 108 -6.05 -6.30 3.20
CA THR A 108 -6.24 -7.46 4.07
C THR A 108 -5.80 -7.11 5.49
N GLY A 109 -6.68 -7.33 6.47
CA GLY A 109 -6.41 -7.07 7.88
C GLY A 109 -6.43 -5.58 8.27
N LEU A 110 -6.90 -4.68 7.39
CA LEU A 110 -7.10 -3.28 7.77
C LEU A 110 -8.10 -3.21 8.94
N PRO A 111 -7.74 -2.60 10.08
CA PRO A 111 -8.69 -2.43 11.18
C PRO A 111 -9.84 -1.51 10.79
N ALA A 112 -11.00 -1.67 11.43
CA ALA A 112 -12.17 -0.84 11.15
C ALA A 112 -11.99 0.61 11.62
N GLU A 113 -11.17 0.82 12.64
CA GLU A 113 -10.79 2.13 13.13
C GLU A 113 -9.31 2.15 13.55
N PHE A 114 -8.71 3.34 13.50
CA PHE A 114 -7.46 3.66 14.17
C PHE A 114 -7.77 4.66 15.29
N VAL A 115 -7.18 4.47 16.48
CA VAL A 115 -7.36 5.36 17.63
C VAL A 115 -6.00 5.82 18.09
N SER A 116 -5.73 7.12 18.03
CA SER A 116 -4.48 7.68 18.50
C SER A 116 -4.42 7.76 20.03
N GLY A 117 -3.23 7.46 20.58
CA GLY A 117 -2.96 7.58 22.03
C GLY A 117 -2.31 8.92 22.42
N TYR A 118 -1.91 9.73 21.45
CA TYR A 118 -1.09 10.92 21.63
C TYR A 118 -1.90 12.22 21.63
N ASN A 119 -1.36 13.25 22.29
CA ASN A 119 -2.01 14.56 22.49
C ASN A 119 -1.56 15.64 21.49
N TYR A 120 -0.77 15.28 20.49
CA TYR A 120 -0.36 16.18 19.40
C TYR A 120 -1.19 15.89 18.13
N ASN A 121 -1.12 16.78 17.14
CA ASN A 121 -1.72 16.54 15.83
C ASN A 121 -0.89 15.50 15.06
N GLY A 122 -1.34 14.25 15.02
CA GLY A 122 -0.73 13.23 14.18
C GLY A 122 -1.30 13.29 12.78
N TYR A 123 -0.43 13.46 11.79
CA TYR A 123 -0.81 13.62 10.39
C TYR A 123 -0.80 12.26 9.73
N MET A 124 -1.92 11.55 9.86
CA MET A 124 -2.03 10.15 9.51
C MET A 124 -2.29 9.96 8.02
N GLU A 125 -1.67 8.95 7.45
CA GLU A 125 -1.89 8.49 6.08
C GLU A 125 -2.04 6.97 6.01
N LEU A 126 -3.02 6.55 5.20
CA LEU A 126 -3.21 5.20 4.72
C LEU A 126 -2.57 5.16 3.34
N GLN A 127 -1.44 4.48 3.23
CA GLN A 127 -0.62 4.47 2.03
C GLN A 127 -0.65 3.11 1.35
N GLN A 128 -0.51 3.13 0.03
CA GLN A 128 -0.22 1.97 -0.81
C GLN A 128 1.24 2.02 -1.25
N GLY A 129 1.94 0.91 -1.02
CA GLY A 129 3.30 0.67 -1.46
C GLY A 129 3.36 -0.37 -2.57
N CYS A 130 4.41 -0.28 -3.36
CA CYS A 130 4.67 -1.08 -4.54
C CYS A 130 5.84 -2.01 -4.30
N VAL A 131 5.60 -3.32 -4.45
CA VAL A 131 6.67 -4.31 -4.34
C VAL A 131 7.55 -4.24 -5.58
N ARG A 132 8.82 -3.90 -5.39
CA ARG A 132 9.86 -3.82 -6.42
C ARG A 132 10.47 -5.20 -6.69
N GLU A 133 11.28 -5.29 -7.74
CA GLU A 133 11.86 -6.56 -8.23
C GLU A 133 12.78 -7.27 -7.22
N ASN A 134 13.46 -6.47 -6.41
CA ASN A 134 14.35 -6.90 -5.35
C ASN A 134 13.60 -7.26 -4.05
N GLY A 135 12.26 -7.20 -4.06
CA GLY A 135 11.42 -7.42 -2.88
C GLY A 135 11.29 -6.22 -1.95
N SER A 136 11.97 -5.10 -2.22
CA SER A 136 11.75 -3.87 -1.46
C SER A 136 10.36 -3.31 -1.75
N ILE A 137 9.82 -2.53 -0.82
CA ILE A 137 8.55 -1.84 -1.02
C ILE A 137 8.87 -0.37 -1.21
N GLU A 138 8.47 0.15 -2.36
CA GLU A 138 8.47 1.58 -2.59
C GLU A 138 7.18 2.18 -2.03
N TRP A 139 7.33 3.21 -1.21
CA TRP A 139 6.22 3.94 -0.60
C TRP A 139 6.18 5.38 -1.10
N PRO A 140 5.03 6.07 -1.00
CA PRO A 140 4.97 7.52 -1.29
C PRO A 140 5.96 8.29 -0.41
N CYS A 141 6.04 7.87 0.84
CA CYS A 141 7.06 8.30 1.79
C CYS A 141 8.08 7.17 1.98
N PRO A 142 9.26 7.23 1.35
CA PRO A 142 10.22 6.12 1.41
C PRO A 142 10.74 5.83 2.82
N ASN A 143 10.87 6.87 3.66
CA ASN A 143 11.50 6.77 4.98
C ASN A 143 10.49 6.57 6.12
N GLY A 144 10.92 5.77 7.09
CA GLY A 144 10.28 5.48 8.38
C GLY A 144 11.33 4.86 9.29
#